data_AF-A0A2R6AKZ3-F1
#
_entry.id   AF-A0A2R6AKZ3-F1
#
_cell.length_a   1.000
_cell.length_b   1.000
_cell.length_c   1.000
_cell.angle_alpha   90.00
_cell.angle_beta   90.00
_cell.angle_gamma   90.00
#
_symmetry.space_group_name_H-M   'P 1'
#
loop_
_entity.id
_entity.type
_entity.pdbx_description
1 polymer ?
#
loop_
_entity_poly.entity_id
_entity_poly.type
_entity_poly.pdbx_seq_one_letter_code
_entity_poly.pdbx_strand_id
1 'polypeptide(L)'
;LTSSLLDEISYSRVAYEQLELIIVLVIALVLALSLRSLSYPVISLSGVFVSITWTTALLYVISVKLLHEELIFLIPIILYVILMSLGNDFSVFILSRIKEETKQGEFVDSLSRAMASSALVVTSLGLILAASLGSLAFSPISFLRQLGLAFAISLILDTFVIRVFYFPALVSIFKNHK
;
A
#
# COMPACT_ATOMS: atom_id res chain seq x y z
N LEU A 1 -27.15 -8.93 -31.25
CA LEU A 1 -26.77 -8.48 -29.90
C LEU A 1 -26.29 -9.70 -29.17
N THR A 2 -25.01 -9.97 -29.37
CA THR A 2 -24.54 -11.22 -29.97
C THR A 2 -23.46 -11.80 -29.04
N SER A 3 -23.36 -13.12 -28.98
CA SER A 3 -22.45 -13.92 -28.14
C SER A 3 -21.03 -13.37 -28.00
N SER A 4 -20.52 -12.63 -29.00
CA SER A 4 -19.23 -11.94 -28.97
C SER A 4 -19.03 -10.98 -27.79
N LEU A 5 -20.05 -10.26 -27.33
CA LEU A 5 -19.90 -9.34 -26.18
C LEU A 5 -19.89 -10.08 -24.84
N LEU A 6 -20.58 -11.22 -24.76
CA LEU A 6 -20.54 -12.09 -23.57
C LEU A 6 -19.21 -12.83 -23.49
N ASP A 7 -18.65 -13.25 -24.63
CA ASP A 7 -17.31 -13.83 -24.70
C ASP A 7 -16.22 -12.81 -24.35
N GLU A 8 -16.34 -11.56 -24.81
CA GLU A 8 -15.38 -10.49 -24.51
C GLU A 8 -15.37 -10.13 -23.02
N ILE A 9 -16.55 -10.04 -22.39
CA ILE A 9 -16.67 -9.80 -20.93
C ILE A 9 -16.14 -10.99 -20.12
N SER A 10 -16.42 -12.22 -20.56
CA SER A 10 -15.97 -13.45 -19.88
C SER A 10 -14.46 -13.63 -19.98
N TYR A 11 -13.87 -13.36 -21.16
CA TYR A 11 -12.43 -13.40 -21.38
C TYR A 11 -11.72 -12.29 -20.60
N SER A 12 -12.29 -11.09 -20.56
CA SER A 12 -11.77 -9.95 -19.81
C SER A 12 -11.73 -10.23 -18.30
N ARG A 13 -12.78 -10.81 -17.72
CA ARG A 13 -12.84 -11.14 -16.28
C ARG A 13 -11.78 -12.15 -15.86
N VAL A 14 -11.63 -13.23 -16.63
CA VAL A 14 -10.64 -14.28 -16.35
C VAL A 14 -9.22 -13.75 -16.55
N ALA A 15 -9.00 -12.90 -17.55
CA ALA A 15 -7.72 -12.23 -17.74
C ALA A 15 -7.36 -11.33 -16.55
N TYR A 16 -8.30 -10.54 -16.01
CA TYR A 16 -8.03 -9.67 -14.86
C TYR A 16 -7.70 -10.45 -13.58
N GLU A 17 -8.45 -11.51 -13.25
CA GLU A 17 -8.16 -12.33 -12.06
C GLU A 17 -6.77 -13.01 -12.15
N GLN A 18 -6.39 -13.48 -13.35
CA GLN A 18 -5.06 -14.03 -13.58
C GLN A 18 -3.97 -12.96 -13.48
N LEU A 19 -4.22 -11.75 -14.00
CA LEU A 19 -3.26 -10.65 -13.98
C LEU A 19 -3.02 -10.14 -12.56
N GLU A 20 -4.07 -10.03 -11.74
CA GLU A 20 -3.96 -9.70 -10.31
C GLU A 20 -3.11 -10.74 -9.58
N LEU A 21 -3.41 -12.04 -9.76
CA LEU A 21 -2.66 -13.11 -9.12
C LEU A 21 -1.19 -13.13 -9.55
N ILE A 22 -0.92 -12.94 -10.85
CA ILE A 22 0.43 -12.90 -11.42
C ILE A 22 1.21 -11.70 -10.87
N ILE A 23 0.62 -10.50 -10.84
CA ILE A 23 1.27 -9.31 -10.29
C ILE A 23 1.66 -9.55 -8.83
N VAL A 24 0.73 -10.06 -8.01
CA VAL A 24 1.00 -10.36 -6.59
C VAL A 24 2.12 -11.38 -6.45
N LEU A 25 2.09 -12.46 -7.22
CA LEU A 25 3.12 -13.51 -7.21
C LEU A 25 4.50 -12.96 -7.62
N VAL A 26 4.57 -12.16 -8.68
CA VAL A 26 5.83 -11.58 -9.16
C VAL A 26 6.40 -10.61 -8.15
N ILE A 27 5.58 -9.72 -7.58
CA ILE A 27 6.02 -8.80 -6.52
C ILE A 27 6.50 -9.58 -5.30
N ALA A 28 5.74 -10.58 -4.85
CA ALA A 28 6.13 -11.43 -3.72
C ALA A 28 7.46 -12.16 -3.97
N LEU A 29 7.66 -12.69 -5.19
CA LEU A 29 8.89 -13.37 -5.60
C LEU A 29 10.08 -12.40 -5.60
N VAL A 30 9.95 -11.22 -6.21
CA VAL A 30 11.02 -10.21 -6.26
C VAL A 30 11.41 -9.77 -4.86
N LEU A 31 10.43 -9.52 -3.98
CA LEU A 31 10.69 -9.18 -2.59
C LEU A 31 11.37 -10.33 -1.82
N ALA A 32 10.90 -11.57 -2.02
CA ALA A 32 11.48 -12.76 -1.38
C ALA A 32 12.93 -12.98 -1.79
N LEU A 33 13.25 -12.80 -3.09
CA LEU A 33 14.61 -12.90 -3.62
C LEU A 33 15.51 -11.76 -3.13
N SER A 34 15.01 -10.51 -3.17
CA SER A 34 15.75 -9.32 -2.74
C SER A 34 16.10 -9.37 -1.25
N LEU A 35 15.16 -9.86 -0.43
CA LEU A 35 15.31 -9.86 1.03
C LEU A 35 15.81 -11.20 1.60
N ARG A 36 15.91 -12.26 0.78
CA ARG A 36 16.23 -13.66 1.17
C ARG A 36 15.39 -14.15 2.36
N SER A 37 14.15 -13.68 2.48
CA SER A 37 13.25 -14.00 3.60
C SER A 37 11.81 -13.73 3.18
N LEU A 38 10.94 -14.73 3.34
CA LEU A 38 9.53 -14.68 2.94
C LEU A 38 8.64 -13.90 3.94
N SER A 39 9.09 -13.72 5.19
CA SER A 39 8.32 -13.04 6.24
C SER A 39 8.16 -11.54 5.98
N TYR A 40 9.21 -10.87 5.51
CA TYR A 40 9.18 -9.42 5.29
C TYR A 40 8.25 -8.97 4.14
N PRO A 41 8.22 -9.66 2.98
CA PRO A 41 7.19 -9.43 1.97
C PRO A 41 5.78 -9.55 2.55
N VAL A 42 5.47 -10.62 3.28
CA VAL A 42 4.13 -10.85 3.85
C VAL A 42 3.72 -9.72 4.81
N ILE A 43 4.64 -9.28 5.68
CA ILE A 43 4.40 -8.14 6.58
C ILE A 43 4.09 -6.88 5.78
N SER A 44 4.90 -6.56 4.78
CA SER A 44 4.69 -5.39 3.91
C SER A 44 3.34 -5.44 3.19
N LEU A 45 3.05 -6.58 2.54
CA LEU A 45 1.81 -6.76 1.80
C LEU A 45 0.60 -6.58 2.73
N SER A 46 0.62 -7.23 3.90
CA SER A 46 -0.48 -7.13 4.87
C SER A 46 -0.75 -5.70 5.33
N GLY A 47 0.29 -4.90 5.56
CA GLY A 47 0.14 -3.49 5.93
C GLY A 47 -0.52 -2.65 4.85
N VAL A 48 -0.14 -2.89 3.59
CA VAL A 48 -0.77 -2.20 2.45
C VAL A 48 -2.23 -2.61 2.28
N PHE A 49 -2.57 -3.89 2.45
CA PHE A 49 -3.96 -4.37 2.44
C PHE A 49 -4.81 -3.71 3.53
N VAL A 50 -4.28 -3.61 4.75
CA VAL A 50 -4.93 -2.90 5.85
C VAL A 50 -5.16 -1.44 5.46
N SER A 51 -4.14 -0.78 4.87
CA SER A 51 -4.25 0.61 4.43
C SER A 51 -5.37 0.81 3.40
N ILE A 52 -5.41 0.00 2.34
CA ILE A 52 -6.42 0.08 1.29
C ILE A 52 -7.83 -0.16 1.86
N THR A 53 -7.96 -1.13 2.76
CA THR A 53 -9.25 -1.47 3.39
C THR A 53 -9.81 -0.28 4.18
N TRP A 54 -8.97 0.30 5.06
CA TRP A 54 -9.35 1.46 5.86
C TRP A 54 -9.62 2.69 5.00
N THR A 55 -8.78 2.95 4.00
CA THR A 55 -8.99 4.05 3.05
C THR A 55 -10.31 3.89 2.31
N THR A 56 -10.61 2.70 1.81
CA THR A 56 -11.86 2.44 1.08
C THR A 56 -13.07 2.63 1.99
N ALA A 57 -13.01 2.16 3.24
CA ALA A 57 -14.07 2.37 4.22
C ALA A 57 -14.27 3.86 4.56
N LEU A 58 -13.19 4.60 4.81
CA LEU A 58 -13.25 6.04 5.08
C LEU A 58 -13.76 6.82 3.87
N LEU A 59 -13.28 6.49 2.68
CA LEU A 59 -13.72 7.12 1.44
C LEU A 59 -15.20 6.84 1.17
N TYR A 60 -15.68 5.62 1.42
CA TYR A 60 -17.10 5.31 1.33
C TYR A 60 -17.93 6.23 2.25
N VAL A 61 -17.50 6.40 3.51
CA VAL A 61 -18.17 7.29 4.46
C VAL A 61 -18.15 8.74 3.97
N ILE A 62 -17.03 9.24 3.48
CA ILE A 62 -16.90 10.61 2.98
C ILE A 62 -17.75 10.83 1.73
N SER A 63 -17.65 9.94 0.74
CA SER A 63 -18.40 10.05 -0.51
C SER A 63 -19.90 9.99 -0.26
N VAL A 64 -20.38 8.98 0.49
CA VAL A 64 -21.81 8.76 0.68
C VAL A 64 -22.42 9.75 1.68
N LYS A 65 -21.77 10.00 2.83
CA LYS A 65 -22.36 10.84 3.89
C LYS A 65 -22.07 12.32 3.75
N LEU A 66 -20.89 12.71 3.26
CA LEU A 66 -20.52 14.12 3.14
C LEU A 66 -20.80 14.65 1.74
N LEU A 67 -20.34 13.94 0.71
CA LEU A 67 -20.44 14.40 -0.68
C LEU A 67 -21.77 14.05 -1.35
N HIS A 68 -22.56 13.14 -0.75
CA HIS A 68 -23.80 12.61 -1.33
C HIS A 68 -23.59 12.00 -2.72
N GLU A 69 -22.41 11.42 -2.93
CA GLU A 69 -22.02 10.73 -4.17
C GLU A 69 -21.87 9.24 -3.93
N GLU A 70 -22.18 8.44 -4.95
CA GLU A 70 -21.82 7.03 -4.95
C GLU A 70 -20.30 6.87 -5.07
N LEU A 71 -19.78 5.86 -4.38
CA LEU A 71 -18.37 5.49 -4.49
C LEU A 71 -18.14 4.85 -5.86
N ILE A 72 -17.22 5.42 -6.63
CA ILE A 72 -16.88 4.89 -7.94
C ILE A 72 -16.12 3.57 -7.78
N PHE A 73 -16.66 2.49 -8.37
CA PHE A 73 -16.14 1.13 -8.22
C PHE A 73 -14.68 0.95 -8.66
N LEU A 74 -14.19 1.84 -9.54
CA LEU A 74 -12.82 1.80 -10.05
C LEU A 74 -11.80 2.33 -9.03
N ILE A 75 -12.22 3.16 -8.07
CA ILE A 75 -11.31 3.80 -7.11
C ILE A 75 -10.57 2.78 -6.25
N PRO A 76 -11.24 1.79 -5.61
CA PRO A 76 -10.54 0.76 -4.82
C PRO A 76 -9.55 -0.07 -5.64
N ILE A 77 -9.86 -0.33 -6.92
CA ILE A 77 -8.98 -1.09 -7.83
C ILE A 77 -7.72 -0.27 -8.16
N ILE A 78 -7.87 1.02 -8.47
CA ILE A 78 -6.73 1.90 -8.72
C ILE A 78 -5.88 2.05 -7.45
N LEU A 79 -6.52 2.25 -6.29
CA LEU A 79 -5.82 2.28 -5.01
C LEU A 79 -5.02 1.01 -4.78
N TYR A 80 -5.63 -0.15 -5.05
CA TYR A 80 -4.96 -1.43 -4.93
C TYR A 80 -3.68 -1.48 -5.76
N VAL A 81 -3.76 -1.26 -7.07
CA VAL A 81 -2.59 -1.34 -7.97
C VAL A 81 -1.49 -0.35 -7.59
N ILE A 82 -1.86 0.91 -7.33
CA ILE A 82 -0.91 1.98 -7.07
C ILE A 82 -0.25 1.82 -5.70
N LEU A 83 -1.03 1.58 -4.65
CA LEU A 83 -0.49 1.45 -3.30
C LEU A 83 0.25 0.13 -3.09
N MET A 84 -0.15 -0.94 -3.80
CA MET A 84 0.59 -2.19 -3.77
C MET A 84 2.00 -2.03 -4.36
N SER A 85 2.14 -1.16 -5.36
CA SER A 85 3.43 -0.78 -5.94
C SER A 85 4.21 0.14 -4.98
N LEU A 86 3.65 1.30 -4.62
CA LEU A 86 4.34 2.33 -3.83
C LEU A 86 4.61 1.91 -2.37
N GLY A 87 3.64 1.24 -1.73
CA GLY A 87 3.75 0.85 -0.33
C GLY A 87 4.87 -0.15 -0.08
N ASN A 88 5.17 -1.00 -1.07
CA ASN A 88 6.27 -1.95 -1.01
C ASN A 88 7.64 -1.27 -1.14
N ASP A 89 7.78 -0.22 -1.95
CA ASP A 89 9.06 0.49 -2.12
C ASP A 89 9.54 1.08 -0.80
N PHE A 90 8.63 1.70 -0.03
CA PHE A 90 8.94 2.22 1.29
C PHE A 90 9.31 1.13 2.30
N SER A 91 8.67 -0.04 2.21
CA SER A 91 8.97 -1.17 3.09
C SER A 91 10.34 -1.75 2.79
N VAL A 92 10.70 -1.86 1.51
CA VAL A 92 12.05 -2.28 1.09
C VAL A 92 13.11 -1.30 1.61
N PHE A 93 12.86 0.01 1.53
CA PHE A 93 13.78 1.03 2.06
C PHE A 93 14.00 0.88 3.57
N ILE A 94 12.95 0.68 4.35
CA ILE A 94 13.07 0.48 5.79
C ILE A 94 13.76 -0.84 6.12
N LEU A 95 13.42 -1.92 5.41
CA LEU A 95 13.99 -3.24 5.63
C LEU A 95 15.48 -3.27 5.30
N SER A 96 15.91 -2.58 4.24
CA SER A 96 17.32 -2.46 3.92
C SER A 96 18.08 -1.75 5.04
N ARG A 97 17.49 -0.69 5.62
CA ARG A 97 18.07 0.02 6.77
C ARG A 97 18.11 -0.84 8.03
N ILE A 98 17.04 -1.56 8.36
CA ILE A 98 17.01 -2.51 9.48
C ILE A 98 18.13 -3.55 9.32
N LYS A 99 18.29 -4.09 8.10
CA LYS A 99 19.33 -5.09 7.80
C LYS A 99 20.74 -4.53 7.94
N GLU A 100 20.95 -3.26 7.61
CA GLU A 100 22.22 -2.55 7.79
C GLU A 100 22.55 -2.36 9.28
N GLU A 101 21.61 -1.80 10.05
CA GLU A 101 21.76 -1.56 11.49
C GLU A 101 21.88 -2.86 12.30
N THR A 102 21.23 -3.95 11.88
CA THR A 102 21.29 -5.26 12.56
C THR A 102 22.67 -5.92 12.43
N LYS A 103 23.50 -5.53 11.45
CA LYS A 103 24.89 -6.02 11.38
C LYS A 103 25.77 -5.48 12.51
N GLN A 104 25.34 -4.42 13.19
CA GLN A 104 26.15 -3.65 14.14
C GLN A 104 25.73 -3.82 15.60
N GLY A 105 24.69 -4.62 15.91
CA GLY A 105 24.24 -4.79 17.29
C GLY A 105 22.99 -5.66 17.47
N GLU A 106 22.40 -5.61 18.66
CA GLU A 106 21.18 -6.33 19.00
C GLU A 106 19.96 -5.84 18.21
N PHE A 107 19.08 -6.77 17.85
CA PHE A 107 18.02 -6.49 16.88
C PHE A 107 17.03 -5.41 17.33
N VAL A 108 16.66 -5.37 18.60
CA VAL A 108 15.67 -4.41 19.12
C VAL A 108 16.19 -2.99 18.98
N ASP A 109 17.45 -2.75 19.38
CA ASP A 109 18.10 -1.46 19.26
C ASP A 109 18.32 -1.07 17.79
N SER A 110 18.72 -2.05 16.95
CA SER A 110 18.89 -1.83 15.52
C SER A 110 17.58 -1.50 14.80
N LEU A 111 16.46 -2.12 15.19
CA LEU A 111 15.13 -1.79 14.68
C LEU A 111 14.76 -0.35 15.05
N SER A 112 14.96 0.05 16.32
CA SER A 112 14.69 1.42 16.79
C SER A 112 15.51 2.46 16.03
N ARG A 113 16.83 2.25 15.89
CA ARG A 113 17.72 3.14 15.13
C ARG A 113 17.34 3.23 13.66
N ALA A 114 17.04 2.09 13.03
CA ALA A 114 16.60 2.06 11.64
C ALA A 114 15.30 2.87 11.46
N MET A 115 14.33 2.70 12.36
CA MET A 115 13.09 3.45 12.33
C MET A 115 13.31 4.95 12.49
N ALA A 116 14.11 5.36 13.48
CA ALA A 116 14.43 6.77 13.70
C ALA A 116 15.15 7.40 12.49
N SER A 117 16.12 6.70 11.91
CA SER A 117 16.90 7.21 10.76
C SER A 117 16.08 7.27 9.46
N SER A 118 15.16 6.33 9.24
CA SER A 118 14.31 6.29 8.04
C SER A 118 13.05 7.15 8.16
N ALA A 119 12.62 7.50 9.38
CA ALA A 119 11.35 8.20 9.61
C ALA A 119 11.26 9.51 8.82
N LEU A 120 12.29 10.35 8.84
CA LEU A 120 12.27 11.64 8.16
C LEU A 120 12.13 11.48 6.64
N VAL A 121 12.92 10.59 6.04
CA VAL A 121 12.94 10.38 4.58
C VAL A 121 11.61 9.82 4.12
N VAL A 122 11.11 8.76 4.77
CA VAL A 122 9.89 8.10 4.31
C VAL A 122 8.66 8.95 4.59
N THR A 123 8.60 9.62 5.75
CA THR A 123 7.47 10.50 6.08
C THR A 123 7.40 11.70 5.14
N SER A 124 8.54 12.28 4.79
CA SER A 124 8.58 13.39 3.83
C SER A 124 8.12 12.94 2.45
N LEU A 125 8.59 11.79 1.97
CA LEU A 125 8.21 11.26 0.66
C LEU A 125 6.70 10.91 0.62
N GLY A 126 6.19 10.28 1.68
CA GLY A 126 4.77 9.99 1.84
C GLY A 126 3.91 11.24 1.86
N LEU A 127 4.31 12.28 2.60
CA LEU A 127 3.58 13.56 2.63
C LEU A 127 3.60 14.30 1.29
N ILE A 128 4.74 14.33 0.60
CA ILE A 128 4.84 14.95 -0.74
C ILE A 128 3.92 14.24 -1.72
N LEU A 129 3.89 12.91 -1.72
CA LEU A 129 3.00 12.12 -2.57
C LEU A 129 1.53 12.31 -2.18
N ALA A 130 1.22 12.33 -0.88
CA ALA A 130 -0.13 12.58 -0.37
C ALA A 130 -0.64 13.96 -0.81
N ALA A 131 0.19 14.98 -0.73
CA ALA A 131 -0.17 16.33 -1.16
C ALA A 131 -0.32 16.45 -2.68
N SER A 132 0.62 15.87 -3.44
CA SER A 132 0.60 15.95 -4.91
C SER A 132 -0.57 15.17 -5.53
N LEU A 133 -0.76 13.90 -5.17
CA LEU A 133 -1.89 13.10 -5.64
C LEU A 133 -3.21 13.57 -5.01
N GLY A 134 -3.16 13.98 -3.74
CA GLY A 134 -4.30 14.54 -3.01
C GLY A 134 -4.82 15.84 -3.59
N SER A 135 -4.00 16.61 -4.32
CA SER A 135 -4.45 17.82 -5.01
C SER A 135 -5.58 17.57 -6.01
N LEU A 136 -5.71 16.33 -6.53
CA LEU A 136 -6.84 15.94 -7.38
C LEU A 136 -8.20 16.05 -6.67
N ALA A 137 -8.22 16.06 -5.33
CA ALA A 137 -9.42 16.27 -4.53
C ALA A 137 -10.12 17.61 -4.81
N PHE A 138 -9.38 18.61 -5.33
CA PHE A 138 -9.94 19.91 -5.70
C PHE A 138 -10.57 19.92 -7.10
N SER A 139 -10.49 18.81 -7.83
CA SER A 139 -11.08 18.71 -9.16
C SER A 139 -12.61 18.78 -9.12
N PRO A 140 -13.26 19.46 -10.08
CA PRO A 140 -14.72 19.43 -10.23
C PRO A 140 -15.22 18.07 -10.77
N ILE A 141 -14.33 17.22 -11.28
CA ILE A 141 -14.67 15.90 -11.81
C ILE A 141 -14.75 14.91 -10.63
N SER A 142 -15.92 14.35 -10.35
CA SER A 142 -16.15 13.45 -9.20
C SER A 142 -15.16 12.30 -9.15
N PHE A 143 -14.80 11.71 -10.30
CA PHE A 143 -13.75 10.68 -10.38
C PHE A 143 -12.39 11.15 -9.85
N LEU A 144 -11.89 12.28 -10.35
CA LEU A 144 -10.60 12.82 -9.92
C LEU A 144 -10.64 13.27 -8.46
N ARG A 145 -11.76 13.84 -8.03
CA ARG A 145 -11.95 14.25 -6.64
C ARG A 145 -11.89 13.07 -5.68
N GLN A 146 -12.68 12.03 -5.92
CA GLN A 146 -12.69 10.83 -5.09
C GLN A 146 -11.32 10.15 -5.13
N LEU A 147 -10.65 10.12 -6.29
CA LEU A 147 -9.32 9.54 -6.45
C LEU A 147 -8.25 10.30 -5.64
N GLY A 148 -8.28 11.64 -5.67
CA GLY A 148 -7.39 12.47 -4.86
C GLY A 148 -7.60 12.27 -3.38
N LEU A 149 -8.86 12.24 -2.92
CA LEU A 149 -9.20 11.94 -1.53
C LEU A 149 -8.70 10.55 -1.12
N ALA A 150 -8.90 9.55 -1.98
CA ALA A 150 -8.40 8.20 -1.80
C ALA A 150 -6.88 8.18 -1.55
N PHE A 151 -6.11 8.82 -2.43
CA PHE A 151 -4.65 8.87 -2.31
C PHE A 151 -4.19 9.63 -1.08
N ALA A 152 -4.80 10.77 -0.78
CA ALA A 152 -4.46 11.56 0.39
C ALA A 152 -4.65 10.75 1.68
N ILE A 153 -5.83 10.14 1.85
CA ILE A 153 -6.16 9.32 3.02
C ILE A 153 -5.20 8.13 3.13
N SER A 154 -4.99 7.41 2.03
CA SER A 154 -4.20 6.18 2.10
C SER A 154 -2.73 6.41 2.33
N LEU A 155 -2.13 7.45 1.74
CA LEU A 155 -0.72 7.74 1.92
C LEU A 155 -0.45 8.30 3.32
N ILE A 156 -1.37 9.10 3.88
CA ILE A 156 -1.29 9.54 5.28
C ILE A 156 -1.42 8.32 6.20
N LEU A 157 -2.40 7.44 5.97
CA LEU A 157 -2.60 6.27 6.81
C LEU A 157 -1.42 5.28 6.71
N ASP A 158 -0.88 5.03 5.51
CA ASP A 158 0.32 4.21 5.34
C ASP A 158 1.51 4.81 6.09
N THR A 159 1.76 6.11 5.89
CA THR A 159 2.93 6.79 6.44
C THR A 159 2.90 6.86 7.97
N PHE A 160 1.75 7.26 8.55
CA PHE A 160 1.67 7.53 9.99
C PHE A 160 1.17 6.35 10.81
N VAL A 161 0.35 5.47 10.25
CA VAL A 161 -0.24 4.35 11.00
C VAL A 161 0.50 3.07 10.69
N ILE A 162 0.58 2.71 9.41
CA ILE A 162 1.16 1.41 9.03
C ILE A 162 2.66 1.40 9.30
N ARG A 163 3.37 2.44 8.86
CA ARG A 163 4.84 2.44 8.91
C ARG A 163 5.42 2.70 10.29
N VAL A 164 4.74 3.50 11.10
CA VAL A 164 5.20 3.86 12.45
C VAL A 164 4.79 2.80 13.48
N PHE A 165 3.61 2.17 13.33
CA PHE A 165 3.09 1.24 14.35
C PHE A 165 3.02 -0.20 13.84
N TYR A 166 2.28 -0.46 12.76
CA TYR A 166 2.00 -1.82 12.30
C TYR A 166 3.26 -2.56 11.86
N PHE A 167 4.08 -1.90 11.05
CA PHE A 167 5.28 -2.47 10.44
C PHE A 167 6.34 -2.89 11.49
N PRO A 168 6.82 -2.01 12.39
CA PRO A 168 7.80 -2.42 13.41
C PRO A 168 7.23 -3.45 14.38
N ALA A 169 5.93 -3.38 14.73
CA ALA A 169 5.30 -4.36 15.60
C ALA A 169 5.35 -5.77 15.01
N LEU A 170 4.96 -5.94 13.75
CA LEU A 170 5.02 -7.25 13.08
C LEU A 170 6.46 -7.73 12.86
N VAL A 171 7.37 -6.84 12.46
CA VAL A 171 8.79 -7.19 12.29
C VAL A 171 9.39 -7.69 13.60
N SER A 172 9.03 -7.08 14.73
CA SER A 172 9.44 -7.53 16.07
C SER A 172 8.91 -8.93 16.41
N ILE A 173 7.61 -9.17 16.19
CA ILE A 173 6.97 -10.47 16.47
C ILE A 173 7.59 -11.60 15.62
N PHE A 174 7.78 -11.38 14.33
CA PHE A 174 8.31 -12.41 13.42
C PHE A 174 9.78 -12.75 13.68
N LYS A 175 10.57 -11.81 14.21
CA LYS A 175 11.96 -12.08 14.60
C LYS A 175 12.04 -13.01 15.81
N ASN A 176 11.18 -12.83 16.81
CA ASN A 176 11.19 -13.66 18.02
C ASN A 176 10.83 -15.14 17.77
N HIS A 177 10.34 -15.48 16.58
CA HIS A 177 10.01 -16.85 16.16
C HIS A 177 11.10 -17.53 15.31
N LYS A 178 12.30 -16.95 15.19
CA LYS A 178 13.49 -17.57 14.59
C LYS A 178 14.66 -17.55 15.56
#